data_AF-A0A5N7CPR7-F1
#
_entry.id   AF-A0A5N7CPR7-F1
#
_cell.length_a   1.000
_cell.length_b   1.000
_cell.length_c   1.000
_cell.angle_alpha   90.00
_cell.angle_beta   90.00
_cell.angle_gamma   90.00
#
_symmetry.space_group_name_H-M   'P 1'
#
loop_
_entity.id
_entity.type
_entity.pdbx_description
1 polymer ?
#
loop_
_entity_poly.entity_id
_entity_poly.type
_entity_poly.pdbx_seq_one_letter_code
_entity_poly.pdbx_strand_id
1 'polypeptide(L)'
;MKAKGRPNAPFSLSRKSDNPSVSIPFTVAHDPASLRRPTNLYSTSCCNMVNICGVWLWLAFACKCTFAQIQTFTPLGQNAITYSVNTPPSTSASGSGHIFIQTKSTREVRWFAVGQGIGMRGTNIFIVYTTGRNITVSPLLGAQHVETLYNPRARISVLSGSGIKNVVITANIRCDTCITWPGGKEDVTSPSSPWIWAVKYGPVLDSTSPSAVISMHDDFGLVSVNLKQATSGSSKNPFLNSSDMPTSSSAQAASTVSSQSTNKKRITHAVIMILVFVILFPLFTLGVPLFRSSRTVPIHACLQLSTLALRRRGLYNLIKQRKSDICKPIYPRGGSPLPPRAIDHARSIWKSPFTLTSRTINLVSPDIGMVVHYTTQSDDD
;
A
#
# COMPACT_ATOMS: atom_id res chain seq x y z
N MET A 1 41.36 -18.68 -56.14
CA MET A 1 41.80 -19.97 -55.55
C MET A 1 40.76 -20.38 -54.51
N LYS A 2 39.76 -21.23 -54.84
CA LYS A 2 39.71 -22.71 -54.68
C LYS A 2 39.79 -23.13 -53.18
N ALA A 3 38.91 -23.90 -52.52
CA ALA A 3 37.63 -24.56 -52.86
C ALA A 3 36.95 -25.13 -51.57
N LYS A 4 35.61 -25.17 -51.59
CA LYS A 4 34.63 -26.19 -51.13
C LYS A 4 34.90 -27.17 -49.95
N GLY A 5 33.87 -27.36 -49.12
CA GLY A 5 33.56 -28.61 -48.41
C GLY A 5 32.18 -28.60 -47.70
N ARG A 6 31.23 -29.44 -48.17
CA ARG A 6 29.90 -29.78 -47.60
C ARG A 6 30.02 -31.12 -46.85
N PRO A 7 29.06 -31.52 -45.96
CA PRO A 7 27.98 -32.46 -46.39
C PRO A 7 26.62 -32.24 -45.65
N ASN A 8 25.48 -32.26 -46.36
CA ASN A 8 24.46 -33.33 -46.52
C ASN A 8 23.36 -33.39 -45.43
N ALA A 9 22.11 -33.29 -45.90
CA ALA A 9 20.84 -33.49 -45.20
C ALA A 9 20.44 -34.99 -45.13
N PRO A 10 19.26 -35.34 -44.58
CA PRO A 10 18.12 -35.65 -45.47
C PRO A 10 16.70 -35.31 -44.97
N PHE A 11 15.80 -35.04 -45.94
CA PHE A 11 14.36 -35.41 -46.14
C PHE A 11 13.33 -35.29 -44.98
N SER A 12 12.04 -34.92 -45.16
CA SER A 12 11.05 -35.11 -46.25
C SER A 12 9.88 -34.08 -46.12
N LEU A 13 9.38 -33.47 -47.23
CA LEU A 13 8.08 -33.68 -47.94
C LEU A 13 6.81 -33.70 -47.05
N SER A 14 5.66 -33.08 -47.35
CA SER A 14 5.04 -32.55 -48.57
C SER A 14 3.81 -31.70 -48.15
N ARG A 15 3.46 -30.62 -48.86
CA ARG A 15 2.14 -29.96 -48.74
C ARG A 15 1.72 -29.36 -50.09
N LYS A 16 0.70 -29.95 -50.72
CA LYS A 16 -0.12 -29.42 -51.83
C LYS A 16 -1.51 -30.03 -51.63
N SER A 17 -2.45 -29.27 -51.08
CA SER A 17 -3.51 -28.52 -51.79
C SER A 17 -4.36 -29.42 -52.69
N ASP A 18 -5.55 -29.78 -52.20
CA ASP A 18 -6.75 -29.99 -53.01
C ASP A 18 -7.99 -29.64 -52.16
N ASN A 19 -8.86 -28.80 -52.73
CA ASN A 19 -10.22 -28.46 -52.31
C ASN A 19 -11.16 -29.33 -53.19
N PRO A 20 -12.35 -29.76 -52.74
CA PRO A 20 -13.51 -28.90 -52.98
C PRO A 20 -14.67 -29.00 -51.97
N SER A 21 -15.42 -27.90 -51.98
CA SER A 21 -16.80 -27.68 -51.54
C SER A 21 -17.80 -28.79 -51.87
N VAL A 22 -18.63 -29.14 -50.87
CA VAL A 22 -19.90 -29.87 -51.04
C VAL A 22 -21.01 -29.10 -50.31
N SER A 23 -22.08 -28.83 -51.06
CA SER A 23 -23.28 -28.09 -50.68
C SER A 23 -24.50 -28.94 -51.06
N ILE A 24 -25.36 -29.33 -50.11
CA ILE A 24 -26.71 -29.89 -50.34
C ILE A 24 -27.62 -29.53 -49.13
N PRO A 25 -28.93 -29.27 -49.33
CA PRO A 25 -29.65 -28.21 -48.62
C PRO A 25 -30.63 -28.65 -47.52
N PHE A 26 -31.04 -27.64 -46.74
CA PHE A 26 -32.22 -27.61 -45.87
C PHE A 26 -33.51 -27.91 -46.66
N THR A 27 -34.36 -28.78 -46.11
CA THR A 27 -35.78 -28.86 -46.46
C THR A 27 -36.60 -28.60 -45.21
N VAL A 28 -37.31 -27.48 -45.19
CA VAL A 28 -38.34 -27.10 -44.20
C VAL A 28 -39.68 -27.30 -44.88
N ALA A 29 -40.61 -28.03 -44.24
CA ALA A 29 -42.00 -28.10 -44.64
C ALA A 29 -42.89 -27.53 -43.53
N HIS A 30 -43.80 -26.66 -43.94
CA HIS A 30 -44.78 -25.88 -43.19
C HIS A 30 -46.02 -26.70 -42.78
N ASP A 31 -46.51 -26.49 -41.54
CA ASP A 31 -47.89 -26.14 -41.07
C ASP A 31 -49.18 -26.80 -41.66
N PRO A 32 -50.41 -26.62 -41.09
CA PRO A 32 -50.84 -26.24 -39.73
C PRO A 32 -52.12 -26.96 -39.16
N ALA A 33 -52.42 -26.67 -37.88
CA ALA A 33 -53.73 -26.41 -37.23
C ALA A 33 -54.88 -27.46 -37.10
N SER A 34 -55.39 -27.63 -35.85
CA SER A 34 -56.82 -27.65 -35.44
C SER A 34 -56.97 -28.14 -33.96
N LEU A 35 -57.13 -27.26 -32.96
CA LEU A 35 -58.40 -26.83 -32.30
C LEU A 35 -59.25 -27.93 -31.63
N ARG A 36 -59.26 -27.96 -30.28
CA ARG A 36 -60.49 -28.07 -29.46
C ARG A 36 -60.28 -27.69 -27.98
N ARG A 37 -61.33 -27.07 -27.43
CA ARG A 37 -61.47 -26.40 -26.11
C ARG A 37 -62.12 -27.35 -25.05
N PRO A 38 -62.26 -26.92 -23.78
CA PRO A 38 -62.16 -27.74 -22.56
C PRO A 38 -63.50 -28.03 -21.86
N THR A 39 -63.52 -28.98 -20.90
CA THR A 39 -64.47 -29.02 -19.77
C THR A 39 -63.99 -29.92 -18.60
N ASN A 40 -63.77 -29.29 -17.44
CA ASN A 40 -64.27 -29.60 -16.08
C ASN A 40 -64.39 -31.03 -15.48
N LEU A 41 -63.72 -31.17 -14.32
CA LEU A 41 -64.22 -31.54 -12.97
C LEU A 41 -64.36 -33.02 -12.49
N TYR A 42 -63.95 -33.18 -11.21
CA TYR A 42 -64.09 -34.27 -10.21
C TYR A 42 -63.11 -35.47 -10.32
N SER A 43 -62.12 -35.62 -9.43
CA SER A 43 -62.13 -36.01 -8.00
C SER A 43 -61.85 -37.52 -7.80
N THR A 44 -61.08 -37.84 -6.75
CA THR A 44 -60.65 -39.17 -6.25
C THR A 44 -59.55 -39.84 -7.08
N SER A 45 -58.55 -40.54 -6.55
CA SER A 45 -58.09 -40.80 -5.18
C SER A 45 -56.69 -41.44 -5.30
N CYS A 46 -55.81 -41.09 -4.36
CA CYS A 46 -54.70 -41.85 -3.80
C CYS A 46 -54.03 -42.95 -4.66
N CYS A 47 -52.80 -42.67 -5.11
CA CYS A 47 -51.60 -43.48 -4.85
C CYS A 47 -50.39 -42.89 -5.58
N ASN A 48 -49.20 -43.09 -5.01
CA ASN A 48 -47.87 -42.73 -5.54
C ASN A 48 -47.33 -41.33 -5.20
N MET A 49 -47.33 -40.98 -3.92
CA MET A 49 -46.34 -40.06 -3.34
C MET A 49 -45.02 -40.79 -3.03
N VAL A 50 -44.34 -41.37 -4.02
CA VAL A 50 -42.94 -41.81 -3.85
C VAL A 50 -42.20 -41.79 -5.20
N ASN A 51 -41.97 -40.63 -5.84
CA ASN A 51 -40.83 -40.52 -6.79
C ASN A 51 -40.44 -39.15 -7.38
N ILE A 52 -40.68 -37.99 -6.74
CA ILE A 52 -40.27 -36.70 -7.36
C ILE A 52 -39.56 -35.73 -6.39
N CYS A 53 -39.11 -36.18 -5.22
CA CYS A 53 -38.33 -35.32 -4.30
C CYS A 53 -36.81 -35.59 -4.30
N GLY A 54 -36.34 -36.61 -5.03
CA GLY A 54 -34.94 -37.07 -4.96
C GLY A 54 -33.97 -36.51 -6.00
N VAL A 55 -34.45 -35.72 -6.98
CA VAL A 55 -33.63 -35.32 -8.15
C VAL A 55 -33.18 -33.85 -8.10
N TRP A 56 -33.63 -33.06 -7.11
CA TRP A 56 -33.25 -31.64 -6.98
C TRP A 56 -32.24 -31.35 -5.86
N LEU A 57 -31.62 -32.37 -5.26
CA LEU A 57 -30.64 -32.21 -4.16
C LEU A 57 -29.22 -32.69 -4.51
N TRP A 58 -28.80 -32.59 -5.78
CA TRP A 58 -27.44 -32.98 -6.20
C TRP A 58 -26.77 -31.99 -7.18
N LEU A 59 -27.18 -30.71 -7.21
CA LEU A 59 -26.59 -29.70 -8.11
C LEU A 59 -26.34 -28.34 -7.45
N ALA A 60 -25.93 -28.34 -6.17
CA ALA A 60 -25.42 -27.12 -5.52
C ALA A 60 -24.21 -27.34 -4.60
N PHE A 61 -23.53 -28.48 -4.68
CA PHE A 61 -22.13 -28.56 -4.20
C PHE A 61 -21.22 -28.11 -5.35
N ALA A 62 -21.35 -26.83 -5.73
CA ALA A 62 -20.26 -26.15 -6.41
C ALA A 62 -19.10 -26.16 -5.42
N CYS A 63 -18.24 -27.16 -5.52
CA CYS A 63 -16.93 -27.13 -4.92
C CYS A 63 -16.35 -25.78 -5.28
N LYS A 64 -16.21 -24.89 -4.30
CA LYS A 64 -15.45 -23.66 -4.50
C LYS A 64 -14.02 -24.11 -4.73
N CYS A 65 -13.68 -24.46 -5.97
CA CYS A 65 -12.31 -24.51 -6.43
C CYS A 65 -11.83 -23.07 -6.31
N THR A 66 -11.33 -22.71 -5.13
CA THR A 66 -10.51 -21.52 -4.97
C THR A 66 -9.33 -21.75 -5.89
N PHE A 67 -9.37 -21.11 -7.06
CA PHE A 67 -8.23 -21.07 -7.94
C PHE A 67 -7.04 -20.58 -7.13
N ALA A 68 -5.90 -21.18 -7.40
CA ALA A 68 -4.67 -20.84 -6.75
C ALA A 68 -4.33 -19.37 -7.07
N GLN A 69 -4.24 -18.51 -6.05
CA GLN A 69 -4.12 -17.06 -6.23
C GLN A 69 -2.89 -16.48 -5.56
N ILE A 70 -2.19 -15.65 -6.34
CA ILE A 70 -1.09 -14.81 -5.87
C ILE A 70 -1.62 -13.38 -5.75
N GLN A 71 -1.48 -12.77 -4.58
CA GLN A 71 -1.85 -11.36 -4.39
C GLN A 71 -0.70 -10.49 -4.83
N THR A 72 -0.98 -9.54 -5.72
CA THR A 72 0.06 -8.66 -6.30
C THR A 72 -0.34 -7.21 -6.15
N PHE A 73 0.58 -6.36 -5.72
CA PHE A 73 0.38 -4.92 -5.63
C PHE A 73 1.52 -4.11 -6.23
N THR A 74 1.16 -2.95 -6.76
CA THR A 74 2.09 -1.94 -7.28
C THR A 74 1.86 -0.67 -6.48
N PRO A 75 2.88 -0.10 -5.82
CA PRO A 75 2.66 1.11 -5.06
C PRO A 75 2.26 2.31 -5.93
N LEU A 76 1.46 3.20 -5.36
CA LEU A 76 0.98 4.38 -6.09
C LEU A 76 2.16 5.25 -6.55
N GLY A 77 2.17 5.60 -7.83
CA GLY A 77 3.25 6.38 -8.45
C GLY A 77 4.54 5.59 -8.67
N GLN A 78 4.57 4.29 -8.35
CA GLN A 78 5.74 3.41 -8.49
C GLN A 78 5.48 2.27 -9.49
N ASN A 79 5.06 2.62 -10.70
CA ASN A 79 4.66 1.65 -11.74
C ASN A 79 5.78 0.67 -12.14
N ALA A 80 7.02 0.98 -11.81
CA ALA A 80 8.17 0.12 -12.09
C ALA A 80 8.38 -0.96 -11.02
N ILE A 81 7.68 -0.93 -9.88
CA ILE A 81 7.93 -1.82 -8.75
C ILE A 81 6.66 -2.58 -8.39
N THR A 82 6.77 -3.90 -8.33
CA THR A 82 5.64 -4.79 -8.01
C THR A 82 6.04 -5.78 -6.94
N TYR A 83 5.12 -6.05 -6.03
CA TYR A 83 5.29 -6.98 -4.94
C TYR A 83 4.17 -8.01 -4.99
N SER A 84 4.50 -9.27 -4.79
CA SER A 84 3.53 -10.36 -4.76
C SER A 84 3.72 -11.22 -3.54
N VAL A 85 2.62 -11.69 -2.95
CA VAL A 85 2.61 -12.55 -1.76
C VAL A 85 1.77 -13.77 -2.04
N ASN A 86 2.25 -14.90 -1.55
CA ASN A 86 1.55 -16.17 -1.59
C ASN A 86 1.76 -16.97 -0.30
N THR A 87 0.70 -17.64 0.14
CA THR A 87 0.67 -18.51 1.30
C THR A 87 0.24 -19.91 0.85
N PRO A 88 1.01 -20.97 1.14
CA PRO A 88 0.58 -22.34 0.88
C PRO A 88 -0.72 -22.68 1.61
N PRO A 89 -1.56 -23.61 1.09
CA PRO A 89 -2.83 -23.94 1.72
C PRO A 89 -2.66 -24.51 3.14
N SER A 90 -1.57 -25.26 3.37
CA SER A 90 -1.19 -25.76 4.69
C SER A 90 -0.91 -24.62 5.68
N THR A 91 -0.31 -23.53 5.22
CA THR A 91 -0.01 -22.37 6.06
C THR A 91 -1.23 -21.50 6.25
N SER A 92 -2.06 -21.30 5.23
CA SER A 92 -3.34 -20.61 5.36
C SER A 92 -4.31 -21.32 6.32
N ALA A 93 -4.29 -22.66 6.35
CA ALA A 93 -5.14 -23.45 7.23
C ALA A 93 -4.62 -23.53 8.67
N SER A 94 -3.31 -23.69 8.87
CA SER A 94 -2.72 -23.87 10.21
C SER A 94 -2.29 -22.55 10.87
N GLY A 95 -2.17 -21.46 10.11
CA GLY A 95 -1.56 -20.22 10.57
C GLY A 95 -0.08 -20.38 10.91
N SER A 96 0.62 -21.38 10.35
CA SER A 96 2.04 -21.67 10.58
C SER A 96 2.72 -22.23 9.33
N GLY A 97 4.04 -22.05 9.23
CA GLY A 97 4.85 -22.49 8.10
C GLY A 97 5.45 -21.34 7.31
N HIS A 98 5.62 -21.55 6.01
CA HIS A 98 6.34 -20.62 5.15
C HIS A 98 5.38 -19.78 4.30
N ILE A 99 5.84 -18.59 3.92
CA ILE A 99 5.19 -17.78 2.89
C ILE A 99 6.19 -17.52 1.76
N PHE A 100 5.65 -17.12 0.62
CA PHE A 100 6.39 -16.73 -0.55
C PHE A 100 6.17 -15.25 -0.85
N ILE A 101 7.26 -14.54 -1.11
CA ILE A 101 7.25 -13.12 -1.48
C ILE A 101 8.02 -12.98 -2.77
N GLN A 102 7.45 -12.31 -3.76
CA GLN A 102 8.17 -11.87 -4.95
C GLN A 102 8.27 -10.36 -4.93
N THR A 103 9.46 -9.85 -5.21
CA THR A 103 9.68 -8.42 -5.47
C THR A 103 10.22 -8.28 -6.88
N LYS A 104 9.69 -7.31 -7.62
CA LYS A 104 10.09 -7.02 -9.00
C LYS A 104 10.32 -5.54 -9.18
N SER A 105 11.37 -5.19 -9.90
CA SER A 105 11.59 -3.85 -10.41
C SER A 105 11.93 -3.88 -11.90
N THR A 106 11.20 -3.14 -12.72
CA THR A 106 11.47 -2.96 -14.16
C THR A 106 12.41 -1.78 -14.43
N ARG A 107 12.97 -1.18 -13.38
CA ARG A 107 13.96 -0.11 -13.45
C ARG A 107 15.10 -0.41 -12.49
N GLU A 108 16.31 0.01 -12.85
CA GLU A 108 17.43 0.00 -11.91
C GLU A 108 17.19 0.95 -10.74
N VAL A 109 17.40 0.45 -9.53
CA VAL A 109 17.28 1.19 -8.26
C VAL A 109 18.44 0.79 -7.36
N ARG A 110 18.82 1.68 -6.44
CA ARG A 110 19.87 1.38 -5.46
C ARG A 110 19.46 0.21 -4.57
N TRP A 111 18.22 0.25 -4.10
CA TRP A 111 17.55 -0.85 -3.42
C TRP A 111 16.03 -0.61 -3.37
N PHE A 112 15.26 -1.68 -3.18
CA PHE A 112 13.82 -1.63 -2.93
C PHE A 112 13.43 -2.71 -1.92
N ALA A 113 12.37 -2.47 -1.15
CA ALA A 113 12.03 -3.30 -0.01
C ALA A 113 10.52 -3.43 0.21
N VAL A 114 10.15 -4.53 0.83
CA VAL A 114 8.80 -4.81 1.31
C VAL A 114 8.87 -5.32 2.74
N GLY A 115 7.88 -5.02 3.59
CA GLY A 115 7.86 -5.51 4.96
C GLY A 115 6.47 -5.75 5.53
N GLN A 116 6.39 -6.67 6.48
CA GLN A 116 5.17 -7.09 7.18
C GLN A 116 4.93 -6.19 8.41
N GLY A 117 3.92 -5.33 8.35
CA GLY A 117 3.58 -4.39 9.42
C GLY A 117 3.12 -3.01 8.92
N ILE A 118 2.93 -2.08 9.87
CA ILE A 118 2.34 -0.75 9.62
C ILE A 118 3.36 0.40 9.49
N GLY A 119 4.61 0.16 9.88
CA GLY A 119 5.69 1.15 9.89
C GLY A 119 7.03 0.46 10.14
N MET A 120 8.16 1.18 10.21
CA MET A 120 9.46 0.50 10.36
C MET A 120 9.58 -0.28 11.67
N ARG A 121 9.17 0.29 12.81
CA ARG A 121 9.37 -0.35 14.12
C ARG A 121 8.64 -1.70 14.22
N GLY A 122 9.41 -2.76 14.50
CA GLY A 122 8.88 -4.11 14.73
C GLY A 122 8.48 -4.86 13.46
N THR A 123 8.70 -4.28 12.28
CA THR A 123 8.34 -4.89 11.00
C THR A 123 9.44 -5.81 10.50
N ASN A 124 9.04 -6.95 9.95
CA ASN A 124 9.92 -7.87 9.24
C ASN A 124 10.10 -7.38 7.80
N ILE A 125 11.32 -6.96 7.42
CA ILE A 125 11.58 -6.26 6.16
C ILE A 125 12.48 -7.13 5.27
N PHE A 126 12.20 -7.16 3.98
CA PHE A 126 13.01 -7.79 2.94
C PHE A 126 13.47 -6.73 1.97
N ILE A 127 14.76 -6.40 2.02
CA ILE A 127 15.38 -5.47 1.08
C ILE A 127 16.09 -6.24 -0.02
N VAL A 128 16.03 -5.71 -1.23
CA VAL A 128 16.67 -6.26 -2.43
C VAL A 128 17.55 -5.21 -3.06
N TYR A 129 18.80 -5.60 -3.32
CA TYR A 129 19.78 -4.84 -4.09
C TYR A 129 20.61 -5.78 -4.96
N THR A 130 21.40 -5.20 -5.86
CA THR A 130 22.08 -5.93 -6.92
C THR A 130 23.60 -5.76 -6.85
N THR A 131 24.32 -6.74 -7.41
CA THR A 131 25.76 -6.70 -7.73
C THR A 131 25.94 -7.30 -9.11
N GLY A 132 26.37 -6.52 -10.08
CA GLY A 132 26.39 -6.94 -11.48
C GLY A 132 25.03 -7.48 -11.95
N ARG A 133 24.95 -8.79 -12.25
CA ARG A 133 23.70 -9.48 -12.66
C ARG A 133 23.03 -10.28 -11.53
N ASN A 134 23.62 -10.28 -10.35
CA ASN A 134 23.12 -11.01 -9.19
C ASN A 134 22.29 -10.08 -8.29
N ILE A 135 21.41 -10.70 -7.51
CA ILE A 135 20.66 -10.01 -6.47
C ILE A 135 21.12 -10.52 -5.10
N THR A 136 20.99 -9.67 -4.09
CA THR A 136 21.07 -10.04 -2.69
C THR A 136 19.75 -9.66 -2.02
N VAL A 137 19.21 -10.58 -1.23
CA VAL A 137 18.05 -10.35 -0.39
C VAL A 137 18.52 -10.32 1.05
N SER A 138 18.20 -9.24 1.76
CA SER A 138 18.52 -9.12 3.17
C SER A 138 17.24 -9.01 4.01
N PRO A 139 17.04 -9.93 4.97
CA PRO A 139 16.02 -9.78 5.99
C PRO A 139 16.51 -8.82 7.07
N LEU A 140 15.72 -7.79 7.35
CA LEU A 140 16.01 -6.78 8.36
C LEU A 140 14.90 -6.79 9.42
N LEU A 141 15.27 -6.47 10.66
CA LEU A 141 14.29 -6.17 11.69
C LEU A 141 14.17 -4.66 11.83
N GLY A 142 12.96 -4.15 11.60
CA GLY A 142 12.74 -2.73 11.56
C GLY A 142 12.79 -2.06 12.93
N ALA A 143 13.46 -0.90 12.97
CA ALA A 143 13.64 -0.07 14.15
C ALA A 143 13.03 1.33 13.91
N GLN A 144 12.80 2.08 14.98
CA GLN A 144 12.18 3.41 14.86
C GLN A 144 13.22 4.47 14.48
N HIS A 145 13.04 5.11 13.33
CA HIS A 145 13.82 6.27 12.87
C HIS A 145 15.35 6.09 12.82
N VAL A 146 15.81 4.85 12.65
CA VAL A 146 17.23 4.51 12.48
C VAL A 146 17.36 3.46 11.37
N GLU A 147 18.58 3.29 10.86
CA GLU A 147 18.90 2.20 9.95
C GLU A 147 18.49 0.86 10.58
N THR A 148 17.84 0.02 9.78
CA THR A 148 17.38 -1.30 10.21
C THR A 148 18.51 -2.29 10.11
N LEU A 149 18.65 -3.14 11.14
CA LEU A 149 19.75 -4.09 11.22
C LEU A 149 19.38 -5.42 10.58
N TYR A 150 20.38 -6.10 10.02
CA TYR A 150 20.26 -7.46 9.53
C TYR A 150 19.72 -8.39 10.62
N ASN A 151 18.72 -9.20 10.26
CA ASN A 151 18.09 -10.16 11.15
C ASN A 151 18.60 -11.58 10.85
N PRO A 152 19.61 -12.08 11.58
CA PRO A 152 20.15 -13.42 11.36
C PRO A 152 19.16 -14.53 11.77
N ARG A 153 18.07 -14.21 12.48
CA ARG A 153 17.04 -15.19 12.89
C ARG A 153 16.01 -15.44 11.80
N ALA A 154 15.95 -14.59 10.77
CA ALA A 154 15.06 -14.80 9.65
C ALA A 154 15.58 -15.94 8.77
N ARG A 155 14.78 -17.00 8.61
CA ARG A 155 15.11 -18.11 7.71
C ARG A 155 14.47 -17.86 6.35
N ILE A 156 15.27 -17.30 5.44
CA ILE A 156 14.87 -17.07 4.06
C ILE A 156 15.72 -17.88 3.09
N SER A 157 15.13 -18.22 1.94
CA SER A 157 15.84 -18.76 0.79
C SER A 157 15.43 -18.04 -0.48
N VAL A 158 16.41 -17.61 -1.28
CA VAL A 158 16.19 -17.05 -2.61
C VAL A 158 15.93 -18.19 -3.59
N LEU A 159 14.78 -18.17 -4.25
CA LEU A 159 14.32 -19.24 -5.13
C LEU A 159 14.73 -19.00 -6.59
N SER A 160 14.60 -20.06 -7.39
CA SER A 160 14.79 -20.01 -8.85
C SER A 160 13.90 -18.95 -9.51
N GLY A 161 14.39 -18.40 -10.62
CA GLY A 161 13.75 -17.26 -11.29
C GLY A 161 14.15 -15.89 -10.74
N SER A 162 14.87 -15.84 -9.62
CA SER A 162 15.50 -14.61 -9.12
C SER A 162 16.72 -14.20 -9.94
N GLY A 163 17.05 -12.92 -9.91
CA GLY A 163 18.18 -12.33 -10.64
C GLY A 163 17.74 -11.16 -11.52
N ILE A 164 18.64 -10.73 -12.39
CA ILE A 164 18.37 -9.65 -13.35
C ILE A 164 18.22 -10.25 -14.75
N LYS A 165 17.07 -10.06 -15.39
CA LYS A 165 16.81 -10.47 -16.78
C LYS A 165 16.12 -9.34 -17.53
N ASN A 166 16.66 -8.94 -18.69
CA ASN A 166 16.10 -7.85 -19.51
C ASN A 166 15.82 -6.57 -18.68
N VAL A 167 16.78 -6.19 -17.82
CA VAL A 167 16.67 -5.03 -16.89
C VAL A 167 15.65 -5.21 -15.74
N VAL A 168 14.88 -6.30 -15.74
CA VAL A 168 13.96 -6.62 -14.64
C VAL A 168 14.72 -7.31 -13.51
N ILE A 169 14.78 -6.65 -12.36
CA ILE A 169 15.27 -7.21 -11.10
C ILE A 169 14.14 -8.02 -10.49
N THR A 170 14.32 -9.31 -10.27
CA THR A 170 13.34 -10.20 -9.63
C THR A 170 13.96 -10.90 -8.43
N ALA A 171 13.29 -10.88 -7.29
CA ALA A 171 13.61 -11.70 -6.14
C ALA A 171 12.41 -12.56 -5.75
N ASN A 172 12.55 -13.87 -5.85
CA ASN A 172 11.58 -14.84 -5.34
C ASN A 172 12.10 -15.35 -4.00
N ILE A 173 11.35 -15.12 -2.93
CA ILE A 173 11.77 -15.35 -1.56
C ILE A 173 10.81 -16.37 -0.96
N ARG A 174 11.35 -17.45 -0.39
CA ARG A 174 10.64 -18.27 0.59
C ARG A 174 11.10 -17.86 1.97
N CYS A 175 10.18 -17.74 2.91
CA CYS A 175 10.49 -17.41 4.28
C CYS A 175 9.77 -18.35 5.25
N ASP A 176 10.54 -19.12 6.03
CA ASP A 176 10.03 -20.12 6.97
C ASP A 176 9.74 -19.54 8.37
N THR A 177 10.15 -18.29 8.63
CA THR A 177 9.95 -17.59 9.93
C THR A 177 9.20 -16.26 9.77
N CYS A 178 8.36 -16.13 8.75
CA CYS A 178 7.63 -14.90 8.44
C CYS A 178 6.22 -14.85 9.00
N ILE A 179 5.75 -15.94 9.61
CA ILE A 179 4.49 -15.92 10.35
C ILE A 179 4.69 -15.25 11.70
N THR A 180 5.81 -15.52 12.37
CA THR A 180 6.13 -14.95 13.68
C THR A 180 7.60 -14.58 13.70
N TRP A 181 7.90 -13.35 14.13
CA TRP A 181 9.26 -12.85 14.25
C TRP A 181 9.41 -12.00 15.52
N PRO A 182 10.65 -11.65 15.93
CA PRO A 182 10.85 -10.72 17.04
C PRO A 182 10.26 -9.35 16.68
N GLY A 183 9.12 -8.98 17.30
CA GLY A 183 8.47 -7.68 17.08
C GLY A 183 7.08 -7.75 16.43
N GLY A 184 6.65 -8.92 15.94
CA GLY A 184 5.33 -9.04 15.32
C GLY A 184 4.93 -10.46 14.89
N LYS A 185 3.71 -10.55 14.37
CA LYS A 185 3.11 -11.76 13.82
C LYS A 185 2.28 -11.37 12.60
N GLU A 186 2.29 -12.23 11.59
CA GLU A 186 1.42 -12.17 10.42
C GLU A 186 0.15 -12.99 10.64
N ASP A 187 -1.00 -12.42 10.28
CA ASP A 187 -2.26 -13.16 10.17
C ASP A 187 -2.55 -13.45 8.70
N VAL A 188 -2.16 -14.66 8.26
CA VAL A 188 -2.35 -15.13 6.88
C VAL A 188 -3.82 -15.33 6.49
N THR A 189 -4.75 -15.25 7.45
CA THR A 189 -6.19 -15.32 7.18
C THR A 189 -6.84 -13.95 7.04
N SER A 190 -6.08 -12.87 7.31
CA SER A 190 -6.58 -11.51 7.25
C SER A 190 -6.88 -11.07 5.81
N PRO A 191 -8.07 -10.49 5.55
CA PRO A 191 -8.38 -9.87 4.27
C PRO A 191 -7.73 -8.49 4.10
N SER A 192 -7.06 -7.97 5.14
CA SER A 192 -6.50 -6.62 5.16
C SER A 192 -5.21 -6.59 6.01
N SER A 193 -4.24 -7.43 5.66
CA SER A 193 -2.93 -7.45 6.32
C SER A 193 -2.13 -6.19 5.97
N PRO A 194 -1.53 -5.48 6.95
CA PRO A 194 -0.74 -4.28 6.69
C PRO A 194 0.68 -4.63 6.24
N TRP A 195 1.10 -4.03 5.13
CA TRP A 195 2.44 -4.17 4.58
C TRP A 195 3.02 -2.80 4.23
N ILE A 196 4.31 -2.62 4.49
CA ILE A 196 5.05 -1.44 4.05
C ILE A 196 5.90 -1.74 2.83
N TRP A 197 6.21 -0.71 2.07
CA TRP A 197 7.16 -0.77 0.96
C TRP A 197 8.05 0.46 0.98
N ALA A 198 9.24 0.35 0.41
CA ALA A 198 10.20 1.44 0.31
C ALA A 198 11.12 1.28 -0.89
N VAL A 199 11.63 2.38 -1.42
CA VAL A 199 12.61 2.39 -2.51
C VAL A 199 13.62 3.52 -2.34
N LYS A 200 14.87 3.23 -2.71
CA LYS A 200 15.94 4.21 -2.89
C LYS A 200 16.36 4.25 -4.35
N TYR A 201 16.34 5.44 -4.94
CA TYR A 201 16.84 5.67 -6.28
C TYR A 201 18.33 5.98 -6.27
N GLY A 202 18.95 5.78 -7.43
CA GLY A 202 20.36 6.02 -7.67
C GLY A 202 21.07 4.76 -8.18
N PRO A 203 22.40 4.83 -8.31
CA PRO A 203 23.22 3.70 -8.71
C PRO A 203 23.03 2.51 -7.77
N VAL A 204 23.12 1.30 -8.33
CA VAL A 204 23.07 0.03 -7.59
C VAL A 204 23.95 0.05 -6.36
N LEU A 205 23.54 -0.65 -5.29
CA LEU A 205 24.33 -0.74 -4.06
C LEU A 205 25.68 -1.46 -4.29
N ASP A 206 25.72 -2.36 -5.27
CA ASP A 206 26.90 -3.15 -5.65
C ASP A 206 27.53 -3.91 -4.46
N SER A 207 26.69 -4.66 -3.75
CA SER A 207 27.10 -5.46 -2.60
C SER A 207 26.43 -6.83 -2.60
N THR A 208 27.23 -7.86 -2.31
CA THR A 208 26.74 -9.23 -2.08
C THR A 208 26.44 -9.52 -0.62
N SER A 209 26.89 -8.65 0.31
CA SER A 209 26.74 -8.86 1.75
C SER A 209 25.31 -8.62 2.20
N PRO A 210 24.62 -9.58 2.82
CA PRO A 210 23.26 -9.38 3.34
C PRO A 210 23.21 -8.35 4.47
N SER A 211 24.34 -7.98 5.08
CA SER A 211 24.40 -6.93 6.11
C SER A 211 25.03 -5.63 5.59
N ALA A 212 24.88 -5.34 4.30
CA ALA A 212 25.33 -4.07 3.72
C ALA A 212 24.65 -2.87 4.39
N VAL A 213 25.41 -1.79 4.55
CA VAL A 213 24.88 -0.50 5.04
C VAL A 213 23.98 0.12 3.98
N ILE A 214 22.79 0.55 4.39
CA ILE A 214 21.75 1.09 3.49
C ILE A 214 21.38 2.53 3.85
N SER A 215 21.34 3.39 2.84
CA SER A 215 20.85 4.78 2.98
C SER A 215 19.32 4.81 3.07
N MET A 216 18.73 5.76 3.80
CA MET A 216 17.28 5.98 3.92
C MET A 216 16.54 6.05 2.57
N HIS A 217 15.37 5.43 2.48
CA HIS A 217 14.51 5.42 1.27
C HIS A 217 14.10 6.83 0.81
N ASP A 218 13.95 6.97 -0.50
CA ASP A 218 13.40 8.16 -1.13
C ASP A 218 11.87 8.15 -1.07
N ASP A 219 11.24 7.03 -1.46
CA ASP A 219 9.79 6.88 -1.42
C ASP A 219 9.40 5.64 -0.60
N PHE A 220 8.28 5.72 0.11
CA PHE A 220 7.76 4.64 0.93
C PHE A 220 6.25 4.76 1.13
N GLY A 221 5.62 3.71 1.65
CA GLY A 221 4.20 3.76 1.95
C GLY A 221 3.67 2.52 2.65
N LEU A 222 2.36 2.55 2.90
CA LEU A 222 1.57 1.48 3.50
C LEU A 222 0.56 0.96 2.48
N VAL A 223 0.41 -0.35 2.43
CA VAL A 223 -0.59 -1.04 1.61
C VAL A 223 -1.29 -2.11 2.44
N SER A 224 -2.56 -2.38 2.11
CA SER A 224 -3.30 -3.50 2.67
C SER A 224 -3.34 -4.66 1.69
N VAL A 225 -2.87 -5.83 2.12
CA VAL A 225 -2.80 -7.07 1.33
C VAL A 225 -3.86 -8.07 1.82
N ASN A 226 -4.66 -8.61 0.90
CA ASN A 226 -5.67 -9.60 1.22
C ASN A 226 -5.06 -11.01 1.27
N LEU A 227 -4.43 -11.38 2.40
CA LEU A 227 -3.77 -12.67 2.55
C LEU A 227 -4.74 -13.86 2.49
N LYS A 228 -6.02 -13.64 2.85
CA LYS A 228 -7.08 -14.64 2.65
C LYS A 228 -7.21 -15.09 1.18
N GLN A 229 -6.92 -14.18 0.23
CA GLN A 229 -6.90 -14.47 -1.21
C GLN A 229 -5.48 -14.74 -1.75
N ALA A 230 -4.46 -14.78 -0.90
CA ALA A 230 -3.08 -15.10 -1.28
C ALA A 230 -2.78 -16.60 -1.25
N THR A 231 -3.81 -17.46 -1.25
CA THR A 231 -3.61 -18.91 -1.15
C THR A 231 -3.52 -19.52 -2.54
N SER A 232 -2.38 -20.10 -2.90
CA SER A 232 -2.17 -20.85 -4.16
C SER A 232 -1.70 -22.28 -3.91
N GLY A 233 -1.51 -23.09 -4.95
CA GLY A 233 -1.22 -24.52 -4.82
C GLY A 233 0.07 -24.82 -4.05
N SER A 234 0.31 -26.10 -3.74
CA SER A 234 1.45 -26.59 -2.93
C SER A 234 2.82 -26.52 -3.63
N SER A 235 3.01 -25.57 -4.55
CA SER A 235 4.25 -25.41 -5.32
C SER A 235 5.43 -25.08 -4.42
N LYS A 236 6.61 -25.60 -4.76
CA LYS A 236 7.89 -25.19 -4.14
C LYS A 236 8.24 -23.74 -4.47
N ASN A 237 7.72 -23.21 -5.57
CA ASN A 237 7.84 -21.82 -5.99
C ASN A 237 6.57 -21.42 -6.77
N PRO A 238 5.63 -20.69 -6.17
CA PRO A 238 4.37 -20.32 -6.82
C PRO A 238 4.59 -19.34 -7.98
N PHE A 239 5.73 -18.66 -8.04
CA PHE A 239 5.97 -17.60 -9.03
C PHE A 239 6.46 -18.09 -10.40
N LEU A 240 6.66 -19.40 -10.58
CA LEU A 240 7.09 -19.99 -11.84
C LEU A 240 5.99 -20.74 -12.60
N ASN A 241 4.87 -21.02 -11.94
CA ASN A 241 3.77 -21.75 -12.54
C ASN A 241 2.80 -20.79 -13.22
N SER A 242 2.62 -20.94 -14.53
CA SER A 242 1.64 -20.15 -15.28
C SER A 242 0.19 -20.42 -14.86
N SER A 243 -0.08 -21.52 -14.14
CA SER A 243 -1.40 -21.87 -13.61
C SER A 243 -1.77 -21.09 -12.34
N ASP A 244 -0.77 -20.58 -11.61
CA ASP A 244 -0.99 -19.68 -10.47
C ASP A 244 -1.19 -18.27 -11.06
N MET A 245 -2.42 -17.96 -11.45
CA MET A 245 -2.72 -16.66 -12.04
C MET A 245 -2.54 -15.57 -10.98
N PRO A 246 -1.68 -14.56 -11.20
CA PRO A 246 -1.63 -13.40 -10.34
C PRO A 246 -2.97 -12.68 -10.50
N THR A 247 -3.81 -12.75 -9.48
CA THR A 247 -4.92 -11.81 -9.38
C THR A 247 -4.28 -10.50 -8.98
N SER A 248 -4.23 -9.55 -9.91
CA SER A 248 -4.01 -8.16 -9.58
C SER A 248 -5.21 -7.68 -8.78
N SER A 249 -5.26 -8.01 -7.49
CA SER A 249 -6.03 -7.20 -6.58
C SER A 249 -5.38 -5.83 -6.60
N SER A 250 -6.17 -4.79 -6.87
CA SER A 250 -5.75 -3.44 -6.58
C SER A 250 -5.62 -3.33 -5.06
N ALA A 251 -4.52 -3.84 -4.50
CA ALA A 251 -4.24 -3.70 -3.10
C ALA A 251 -4.30 -2.20 -2.80
N GLN A 252 -5.18 -1.86 -1.86
CA GLN A 252 -5.53 -0.48 -1.60
C GLN A 252 -4.32 0.13 -0.90
N ALA A 253 -3.52 0.90 -1.65
CA ALA A 253 -2.45 1.69 -1.06
C ALA A 253 -3.10 2.66 -0.06
N ALA A 254 -2.79 2.47 1.22
CA ALA A 254 -3.32 3.28 2.30
C ALA A 254 -2.61 4.64 2.36
N SER A 255 -1.33 4.67 2.01
CA SER A 255 -0.53 5.90 1.95
C SER A 255 0.71 5.76 1.08
N THR A 256 1.20 6.89 0.56
CA THR A 256 2.50 7.01 -0.12
C THR A 256 3.13 8.33 0.24
N VAL A 257 4.39 8.29 0.63
CA VAL A 257 5.18 9.45 1.06
C VAL A 257 6.45 9.49 0.23
N SER A 258 6.74 10.65 -0.36
CA SER A 258 7.98 10.90 -1.10
C SER A 258 8.85 11.92 -0.39
N SER A 259 10.10 11.54 -0.11
CA SER A 259 11.11 12.38 0.56
C SER A 259 11.37 13.68 -0.22
N GLN A 260 11.28 13.63 -1.56
CA GLN A 260 11.41 14.84 -2.36
C GLN A 260 10.27 15.83 -2.11
N SER A 261 9.02 15.34 -1.99
CA SER A 261 7.89 16.23 -1.69
C SER A 261 7.94 16.74 -0.25
N THR A 262 8.37 15.92 0.71
CA THR A 262 8.50 16.35 2.11
C THR A 262 9.61 17.38 2.27
N ASN A 263 10.75 17.21 1.59
CA ASN A 263 11.85 18.18 1.57
C ASN A 263 11.44 19.52 0.96
N LYS A 264 10.77 19.52 -0.21
CA LYS A 264 10.26 20.75 -0.83
C LYS A 264 9.35 21.52 0.13
N LYS A 265 8.38 20.83 0.74
CA LYS A 265 7.46 21.44 1.71
C LYS A 265 8.18 21.96 2.97
N ARG A 266 9.19 21.23 3.49
CA ARG A 266 10.01 21.68 4.62
C ARG A 266 10.83 22.93 4.29
N ILE A 267 11.43 22.98 3.11
CA ILE A 267 12.15 24.17 2.61
C ILE A 267 11.19 25.35 2.50
N THR A 268 10.02 25.17 1.89
CA THR A 268 9.00 26.23 1.80
C THR A 268 8.59 26.72 3.19
N HIS A 269 8.40 25.82 4.16
CA HIS A 269 8.10 26.20 5.54
C HIS A 269 9.24 27.04 6.15
N ALA A 270 10.49 26.60 6.04
CA ALA A 270 11.65 27.32 6.57
C ALA A 270 11.80 28.71 5.96
N VAL A 271 11.67 28.84 4.63
CA VAL A 271 11.74 30.13 3.92
C VAL A 271 10.63 31.08 4.39
N ILE A 272 9.39 30.59 4.54
CA ILE A 272 8.27 31.40 5.05
C ILE A 272 8.54 31.85 6.50
N MET A 273 9.08 30.98 7.36
CA MET A 273 9.38 31.35 8.74
C MET A 273 10.49 32.42 8.82
N ILE A 274 11.55 32.31 8.02
CA ILE A 274 12.62 33.32 7.96
C ILE A 274 12.05 34.65 7.46
N LEU A 275 11.32 34.64 6.34
CA LEU A 275 10.72 35.85 5.77
C LEU A 275 9.80 36.55 6.77
N VAL A 276 8.95 35.79 7.48
CA VAL A 276 8.02 36.38 8.44
C VAL A 276 8.73 36.91 9.69
N PHE A 277 9.60 36.11 10.33
CA PHE A 277 10.15 36.46 11.64
C PHE A 277 11.42 37.31 11.60
N VAL A 278 12.25 37.15 10.57
CA VAL A 278 13.55 37.85 10.47
C VAL A 278 13.44 39.11 9.64
N ILE A 279 12.57 39.13 8.62
CA ILE A 279 12.46 40.25 7.68
C ILE A 279 11.22 41.09 7.99
N LEU A 280 10.02 40.55 7.80
CA LEU A 280 8.80 41.36 7.88
C LEU A 280 8.51 41.88 9.30
N PHE A 281 8.62 41.02 10.32
CA PHE A 281 8.29 41.41 11.69
C PHE A 281 9.19 42.54 12.21
N PRO A 282 10.53 42.47 12.10
CA PRO A 282 11.41 43.56 12.54
C PRO A 282 11.23 44.83 11.70
N LEU A 283 11.14 44.72 10.37
CA LEU A 283 10.96 45.89 9.50
C LEU A 283 9.67 46.64 9.81
N PHE A 284 8.56 45.92 10.04
CA PHE A 284 7.29 46.55 10.37
C PHE A 284 7.32 47.20 11.75
N THR A 285 8.04 46.63 12.73
CA THR A 285 8.27 47.30 14.02
C THR A 285 9.16 48.54 13.91
N LEU A 286 10.21 48.50 13.08
CA LEU A 286 11.14 49.62 12.86
C LEU A 286 10.49 50.79 12.11
N GLY A 287 9.44 50.53 11.32
CA GLY A 287 8.66 51.57 10.66
C GLY A 287 7.92 52.51 11.62
N VAL A 288 7.57 52.05 12.83
CA VAL A 288 6.85 52.87 13.83
C VAL A 288 7.67 54.06 14.33
N PRO A 289 8.94 53.88 14.77
CA PRO A 289 9.78 55.01 15.17
C PRO A 289 10.27 55.87 14.01
N LEU A 290 10.45 55.30 12.80
CA LEU A 290 11.01 56.02 11.65
C LEU A 290 10.01 56.97 10.96
N PHE A 291 8.72 56.62 10.93
CA PHE A 291 7.71 57.42 10.24
C PHE A 291 6.64 57.91 11.21
N ARG A 292 6.78 59.14 11.72
CA ARG A 292 5.85 59.72 12.70
C ARG A 292 4.63 60.35 12.02
N SER A 293 3.52 59.62 11.96
CA SER A 293 2.22 60.08 11.41
C SER A 293 1.07 59.42 12.17
N SER A 294 -0.10 60.08 12.21
CA SER A 294 -1.33 59.49 12.78
C SER A 294 -1.78 58.21 12.04
N ARG A 295 -1.33 58.02 10.80
CA ARG A 295 -1.61 56.82 9.98
C ARG A 295 -0.63 55.67 10.22
N THR A 296 0.51 55.90 10.87
CA THR A 296 1.56 54.87 11.02
C THR A 296 1.11 53.70 11.87
N VAL A 297 0.42 53.97 12.99
CA VAL A 297 -0.07 52.92 13.91
C VAL A 297 -1.10 51.99 13.23
N PRO A 298 -2.15 52.48 12.55
CA PRO A 298 -3.08 51.58 11.86
C PRO A 298 -2.42 50.82 10.70
N ILE A 299 -1.49 51.44 9.96
CA ILE A 299 -0.73 50.75 8.90
C ILE A 299 0.13 49.63 9.49
N HIS A 300 0.85 49.90 10.59
CA HIS A 300 1.62 48.88 11.30
C HIS A 300 0.73 47.71 11.76
N ALA A 301 -0.43 48.00 12.35
CA ALA A 301 -1.36 46.97 12.78
C ALA A 301 -1.85 46.09 11.63
N CYS A 302 -2.22 46.69 10.48
CA CYS A 302 -2.61 45.94 9.28
C CYS A 302 -1.48 45.05 8.74
N LEU A 303 -0.24 45.54 8.73
CA LEU A 303 0.92 44.79 8.29
C LEU A 303 1.25 43.64 9.24
N GLN A 304 1.12 43.85 10.55
CA GLN A 304 1.32 42.79 11.56
C GLN A 304 0.23 41.71 11.54
N LEU A 305 -1.02 42.07 11.24
CA LEU A 305 -2.08 41.08 11.04
C LEU A 305 -1.84 40.24 9.79
N SER A 306 -1.30 40.86 8.73
CA SER A 306 -0.95 40.18 7.48
C SER A 306 0.20 39.19 7.67
N THR A 307 1.25 39.54 8.42
CA THR A 307 2.35 38.62 8.76
C THR A 307 1.89 37.47 9.65
N LEU A 308 0.98 37.71 10.58
CA LEU A 308 0.38 36.67 11.41
C LEU A 308 -0.43 35.67 10.57
N ALA A 309 -1.17 36.14 9.56
CA ALA A 309 -1.90 35.29 8.64
C ALA A 309 -0.96 34.39 7.82
N LEU A 310 0.15 34.94 7.29
CA LEU A 310 1.17 34.17 6.59
C LEU A 310 1.83 33.11 7.49
N ARG A 311 2.13 33.46 8.74
CA ARG A 311 2.64 32.52 9.74
C ARG A 311 1.66 31.37 9.98
N ARG A 312 0.37 31.67 10.20
CA ARG A 312 -0.66 30.64 10.39
C ARG A 312 -0.75 29.71 9.19
N ARG A 313 -0.69 30.23 7.96
CA ARG A 313 -0.66 29.40 6.74
C ARG A 313 0.58 28.50 6.70
N GLY A 314 1.76 29.03 7.03
CA GLY A 314 3.00 28.26 7.12
C GLY A 314 2.94 27.14 8.16
N LEU A 315 2.32 27.39 9.31
CA LEU A 315 2.12 26.39 10.37
C LEU A 315 1.03 25.37 10.02
N TYR A 316 -0.08 25.81 9.43
CA TYR A 316 -1.15 24.93 8.96
C TYR A 316 -0.62 23.92 7.93
N ASN A 317 0.20 24.37 6.99
CA ASN A 317 0.85 23.50 6.01
C ASN A 317 1.75 22.45 6.68
N LEU A 318 2.46 22.80 7.77
CA LEU A 318 3.26 21.87 8.55
C LEU A 318 2.41 20.83 9.29
N ILE A 319 1.31 21.26 9.91
CA ILE A 319 0.39 20.35 10.62
C ILE A 319 -0.25 19.36 9.64
N LYS A 320 -0.62 19.84 8.45
CA LYS A 320 -1.15 18.99 7.37
C LYS A 320 -0.12 17.95 6.91
N GLN A 321 1.17 18.31 6.84
CA GLN A 321 2.24 17.35 6.58
C GLN A 321 2.39 16.30 7.69
N ARG A 322 2.40 16.73 8.95
CA ARG A 322 2.54 15.79 10.08
C ARG A 322 1.42 14.74 10.08
N LYS A 323 0.20 15.14 9.73
CA LYS A 323 -0.94 14.23 9.58
C LYS A 323 -0.85 13.30 8.36
N SER A 324 -0.08 13.65 7.31
CA SER A 324 0.16 12.77 6.16
C SER A 324 1.33 11.80 6.37
N ASP A 325 2.31 12.18 7.20
CA ASP A 325 3.50 11.36 7.48
C ASP A 325 3.24 10.30 8.56
N ILE A 326 2.22 10.51 9.41
CA ILE A 326 1.68 9.48 10.30
C ILE A 326 0.79 8.58 9.43
N CYS A 327 1.25 7.37 9.11
CA CYS A 327 0.37 6.31 8.60
C CYS A 327 -0.89 6.28 9.47
N LYS A 328 -2.05 6.62 8.90
CA LYS A 328 -3.30 6.49 9.64
C LYS A 328 -3.45 5.01 10.00
N PRO A 329 -3.60 4.65 11.29
CA PRO A 329 -3.89 3.28 11.66
C PRO A 329 -5.17 2.86 10.95
N ILE A 330 -5.10 1.77 10.21
CA ILE A 330 -6.29 1.09 9.70
C ILE A 330 -6.96 0.47 10.93
N TYR A 331 -8.01 1.13 11.44
CA TYR A 331 -8.92 0.47 12.37
C TYR A 331 -9.86 -0.41 11.53
N PRO A 332 -9.86 -1.75 11.71
CA PRO A 332 -10.88 -2.58 11.09
C PRO A 332 -12.25 -2.14 11.59
N ARG A 333 -13.19 -1.96 10.67
CA ARG A 333 -14.59 -1.68 11.00
C ARG A 333 -15.15 -2.90 11.76
N GLY A 334 -15.17 -2.83 13.09
CA GLY A 334 -15.75 -3.86 13.97
C GLY A 334 -14.89 -4.37 15.13
N GLY A 335 -13.67 -3.86 15.36
CA GLY A 335 -12.87 -4.21 16.55
C GLY A 335 -12.99 -3.15 17.64
N SER A 336 -13.38 -3.54 18.86
CA SER A 336 -13.35 -2.68 20.04
C SER A 336 -11.93 -2.08 20.23
N PRO A 337 -11.80 -0.81 20.64
CA PRO A 337 -10.49 -0.22 20.88
C PRO A 337 -9.74 -1.03 21.95
N LEU A 338 -8.57 -1.57 21.60
CA LEU A 338 -7.61 -1.95 22.63
C LEU A 338 -7.18 -0.65 23.33
N PRO A 339 -7.22 -0.59 24.67
CA PRO A 339 -6.83 0.61 25.39
C PRO A 339 -5.38 0.95 25.02
N PRO A 340 -5.07 2.23 24.73
CA PRO A 340 -3.69 2.62 24.53
C PRO A 340 -2.91 2.26 25.79
N ARG A 341 -1.87 1.43 25.64
CA ARG A 341 -0.84 1.31 26.68
C ARG A 341 -0.22 2.71 26.80
N ALA A 342 -0.58 3.41 27.86
CA ALA A 342 0.03 4.67 28.24
C ALA A 342 1.53 4.45 28.38
N ILE A 343 2.30 4.93 27.40
CA ILE A 343 3.71 5.22 27.60
C ILE A 343 3.80 6.74 27.59
N ASP A 344 3.57 7.30 28.78
CA ASP A 344 3.82 8.69 29.10
C ASP A 344 5.32 8.96 29.09
N HIS A 345 5.89 9.23 27.90
CA HIS A 345 7.24 9.82 27.81
C HIS A 345 7.38 10.86 26.68
N ALA A 346 6.29 11.58 26.34
CA ALA A 346 6.37 12.67 25.36
C ALA A 346 5.56 13.93 25.69
N ARG A 347 5.11 14.12 26.95
CA ARG A 347 4.43 15.37 27.37
C ARG A 347 5.35 16.39 28.07
N SER A 348 6.68 16.21 28.04
CA SER A 348 7.58 17.05 28.85
C SER A 348 8.43 18.07 28.09
N ILE A 349 8.47 18.12 26.75
CA ILE A 349 9.47 18.95 26.04
C ILE A 349 8.87 20.12 25.24
N TRP A 350 7.54 20.28 25.20
CA TRP A 350 6.90 21.45 24.59
C TRP A 350 5.82 22.03 25.50
N LYS A 351 6.25 22.59 26.64
CA LYS A 351 5.53 23.75 27.18
C LYS A 351 6.05 24.97 26.42
N SER A 352 5.24 25.46 25.49
CA SER A 352 5.47 26.74 24.82
C SER A 352 5.62 27.86 25.88
N PRO A 353 6.56 28.82 25.73
CA PRO A 353 6.64 29.97 26.61
C PRO A 353 5.48 30.98 26.41
N PHE A 354 4.47 30.65 25.60
CA PHE A 354 3.28 31.47 25.36
C PHE A 354 2.00 30.75 25.81
N THR A 355 1.96 30.30 27.06
CA THR A 355 0.68 30.21 27.76
C THR A 355 0.42 31.56 28.41
N LEU A 356 -0.38 32.40 27.75
CA LEU A 356 -1.02 33.52 28.44
C LEU A 356 -1.88 32.92 29.55
N THR A 357 -1.51 33.17 30.80
CA THR A 357 -2.39 32.98 31.94
C THR A 357 -3.65 33.79 31.68
N SER A 358 -4.81 33.13 31.70
CA SER A 358 -6.09 33.81 31.70
C SER A 358 -6.14 34.72 32.92
N ARG A 359 -5.87 36.01 32.73
CA ARG A 359 -6.18 37.05 33.69
C ARG A 359 -7.44 37.73 33.20
N THR A 360 -8.50 37.60 33.98
CA THR A 360 -9.66 38.48 33.90
C THR A 360 -9.17 39.91 34.15
N ILE A 361 -9.18 40.76 33.12
CA ILE A 361 -8.98 42.19 33.29
C ILE A 361 -10.38 42.82 33.36
N ASN A 362 -10.80 43.17 34.56
CA ASN A 362 -11.97 44.03 34.74
C ASN A 362 -11.56 45.46 34.41
N LEU A 363 -11.95 45.95 33.24
CA LEU A 363 -11.92 47.38 32.95
C LEU A 363 -13.27 47.97 33.38
N VAL A 364 -13.27 48.64 34.54
CA VAL A 364 -14.37 49.49 34.96
C VAL A 364 -14.11 50.88 34.38
N SER A 365 -14.94 51.32 33.43
CA SER A 365 -15.05 52.74 33.07
C SER A 365 -16.07 53.38 34.02
N PRO A 366 -15.85 54.59 34.58
CA PRO A 366 -16.73 55.14 35.60
C PRO A 366 -18.10 55.61 35.09
N ASP A 367 -18.31 55.70 33.78
CA ASP A 367 -19.56 56.20 33.21
C ASP A 367 -20.08 55.23 32.16
N ILE A 368 -21.36 54.85 32.33
CA ILE A 368 -22.18 53.93 31.50
C ILE A 368 -22.08 52.45 31.94
N GLY A 369 -23.02 52.03 32.78
CA GLY A 369 -23.19 50.65 33.26
C GLY A 369 -23.68 49.69 32.19
N MET A 370 -22.77 49.21 31.33
CA MET A 370 -23.00 48.07 30.44
C MET A 370 -21.94 47.00 30.66
N VAL A 371 -22.34 45.85 31.21
CA VAL A 371 -21.50 44.67 31.36
C VAL A 371 -21.66 43.81 30.10
N VAL A 372 -20.60 43.65 29.31
CA VAL A 372 -20.59 42.71 28.18
C VAL A 372 -19.79 41.48 28.57
N HIS A 373 -20.47 40.34 28.67
CA HIS A 373 -19.85 39.03 28.87
C HIS A 373 -19.45 38.43 27.52
N TYR A 374 -18.16 38.11 27.34
CA TYR A 374 -17.71 37.25 26.26
C TYR A 374 -17.21 35.92 26.84
N THR A 375 -17.92 34.83 26.56
CA THR A 375 -17.45 33.46 26.77
C THR A 375 -16.92 32.92 25.46
N THR A 376 -15.62 32.62 25.39
CA THR A 376 -15.07 31.77 24.32
C THR A 376 -15.10 30.34 24.81
N GLN A 377 -16.06 29.55 24.35
CA GLN A 377 -16.12 28.12 24.57
C GLN A 377 -15.21 27.42 23.54
N SER A 378 -14.21 26.69 24.03
CA SER A 378 -13.44 25.73 23.23
C SER A 378 -14.09 24.37 23.38
N ASP A 379 -14.89 23.97 22.40
CA ASP A 379 -15.30 22.57 22.27
C ASP A 379 -14.14 21.80 21.63
N ASP A 380 -13.39 21.07 22.47
CA ASP A 380 -12.46 20.03 22.05
C ASP A 380 -13.19 18.67 22.14
N ASP A 381 -13.48 18.08 20.98
CA ASP A 381 -13.66 16.63 20.76
C ASP A 381 -12.94 16.21 19.46
#